data_AF-A0A920NZC8-F1
#
_entry.id   AF-A0A920NZC8-F1
#
_cell.length_a   1.000
_cell.length_b   1.000
_cell.length_c   1.000
_cell.angle_alpha   90.00
_cell.angle_beta   90.00
_cell.angle_gamma   90.00
#
_symmetry.space_group_name_H-M   'P 1'
#
loop_
_entity.id
_entity.type
_entity.pdbx_description
1 polymer ?
#
loop_
_entity_poly.entity_id
_entity_poly.type
_entity_poly.pdbx_seq_one_letter_code
_entity_poly.pdbx_strand_id
1 'polypeptide(L)'
;MDFKIPVGKNGDCYDRYLCRIEEMRESVKIINQCLAQMPSGPVKTLDGKISPPPKKEIKESMEALIHHFKLFTEGYRVKKDEIYVAVEAPKGEFGVYLISDGSSKP
;
A
#
# COMPACT_ATOMS: atom_id res chain seq x y z
N MET A 1 -6.52 -14.36 -7.00
CA MET A 1 -5.12 -14.82 -7.07
C MET A 1 -5.04 -16.21 -6.50
N ASP A 2 -4.19 -17.05 -7.06
CA ASP A 2 -3.97 -18.44 -6.66
C ASP A 2 -2.48 -18.69 -6.42
N PHE A 3 -2.07 -18.83 -5.16
CA PHE A 3 -0.71 -19.15 -4.75
C PHE A 3 -0.73 -20.05 -3.52
N LYS A 4 0.39 -20.73 -3.25
CA LYS A 4 0.51 -21.64 -2.10
C LYS A 4 1.43 -21.04 -1.03
N ILE A 5 1.13 -21.34 0.23
CA ILE A 5 1.97 -20.96 1.37
C ILE A 5 2.84 -22.17 1.74
N PRO A 6 4.17 -22.09 1.60
CA PRO A 6 5.06 -23.18 1.99
C PRO A 6 5.18 -23.24 3.52
N VAL A 7 5.11 -24.45 4.07
CA VAL A 7 5.21 -24.69 5.53
C VAL A 7 6.21 -25.82 5.77
N GLY A 8 7.24 -25.54 6.58
CA GLY A 8 8.23 -26.53 7.01
C GLY A 8 7.64 -27.56 7.99
N LYS A 9 8.29 -28.73 8.12
CA LYS A 9 7.82 -29.80 9.01
C LYS A 9 8.65 -29.93 10.27
N ASN A 10 9.96 -29.73 10.17
CA ASN A 10 10.93 -29.99 11.22
C ASN A 10 11.35 -28.72 11.95
N GLY A 11 11.23 -27.56 11.31
CA GLY A 11 11.52 -26.25 11.91
C GLY A 11 13.02 -25.92 11.97
N ASP A 12 13.85 -26.60 11.19
CA ASP A 12 15.29 -26.35 11.12
C ASP A 12 15.65 -25.18 10.17
N CYS A 13 16.93 -24.85 10.09
CA CYS A 13 17.41 -23.80 9.17
C CYS A 13 17.23 -24.18 7.70
N TYR A 14 17.21 -25.48 7.38
CA TYR A 14 17.07 -25.98 6.02
C TYR A 14 15.63 -25.79 5.52
N ASP A 15 14.63 -26.11 6.36
CA ASP A 15 13.21 -25.86 6.10
C ASP A 15 12.95 -24.37 5.86
N ARG A 16 13.52 -23.48 6.68
CA ARG A 16 13.38 -22.02 6.48
C ARG A 16 14.00 -21.55 5.16
N TYR A 17 15.12 -22.14 4.75
CA TYR A 17 15.73 -21.84 3.46
C TYR A 17 14.85 -22.31 2.30
N LEU A 18 14.31 -23.53 2.37
CA LEU A 18 13.40 -24.07 1.37
C LEU A 18 12.11 -23.25 1.26
N CYS A 19 11.49 -22.88 2.40
CA CYS A 19 10.29 -22.04 2.41
C CYS A 19 10.52 -20.73 1.64
N ARG A 20 11.66 -20.05 1.86
CA ARG A 20 12.00 -18.81 1.13
C ARG A 20 12.18 -19.03 -0.36
N ILE A 21 12.75 -20.16 -0.78
CA ILE A 21 12.86 -20.47 -2.22
C ILE A 21 11.49 -20.68 -2.83
N GLU A 22 10.60 -21.39 -2.14
CA GLU A 22 9.23 -21.62 -2.60
C GLU A 22 8.41 -20.33 -2.64
N GLU A 23 8.53 -19.46 -1.64
CA GLU A 23 7.94 -18.11 -1.63
C GLU A 23 8.38 -17.27 -2.84
N MET A 24 9.66 -17.34 -3.23
CA MET A 24 10.14 -16.64 -4.44
C MET A 24 9.48 -17.19 -5.71
N ARG A 25 9.28 -18.51 -5.82
CA ARG A 25 8.60 -19.13 -6.96
C ARG A 25 7.12 -18.73 -7.01
N GLU A 26 6.44 -18.76 -5.86
CA GLU A 26 5.04 -18.33 -5.76
C GLU A 26 4.89 -16.83 -6.02
N SER A 27 5.86 -16.00 -5.61
CA SER A 27 5.88 -14.56 -5.94
C SER A 27 5.92 -14.32 -7.45
N VAL A 28 6.74 -15.08 -8.19
CA VAL A 28 6.75 -15.02 -9.67
C VAL A 28 5.40 -15.44 -10.26
N LYS A 29 4.76 -16.46 -9.68
CA LYS A 29 3.41 -16.89 -10.09
C LYS A 29 2.38 -15.77 -9.88
N ILE A 30 2.43 -15.07 -8.74
CA ILE A 30 1.55 -13.92 -8.44
C ILE A 30 1.78 -12.80 -9.47
N ILE A 31 3.03 -12.45 -9.77
CA ILE A 31 3.36 -11.42 -10.77
C ILE A 31 2.70 -11.75 -12.12
N ASN A 32 2.84 -12.99 -12.59
CA ASN A 32 2.25 -13.43 -13.85
C ASN A 32 0.72 -13.36 -13.83
N GLN A 33 0.07 -13.69 -12.71
CA GLN A 33 -1.39 -13.55 -12.57
C GLN A 33 -1.83 -12.09 -12.57
N CYS A 34 -1.12 -11.22 -11.86
CA CYS A 34 -1.39 -9.79 -11.84
C CYS A 34 -1.29 -9.16 -13.23
N LEU A 35 -0.31 -9.59 -14.03
CA LEU A 35 -0.17 -9.15 -15.43
C LEU A 35 -1.36 -9.60 -16.28
N ALA A 36 -1.82 -10.83 -16.11
CA ALA A 36 -2.97 -11.36 -16.86
C ALA A 36 -4.31 -10.73 -16.45
N GLN A 37 -4.45 -10.33 -15.19
CA GLN A 37 -5.70 -9.84 -14.60
C GLN A 37 -5.72 -8.31 -14.42
N MET A 38 -4.86 -7.56 -15.10
CA MET A 38 -4.70 -6.13 -14.88
C MET A 38 -5.96 -5.34 -15.30
N PRO A 39 -6.71 -4.73 -14.36
CA PRO A 39 -7.85 -3.91 -14.71
C PRO A 39 -7.41 -2.56 -15.25
N SER A 40 -8.21 -1.98 -16.15
CA SER A 40 -8.04 -0.60 -16.58
C SER A 40 -8.77 0.35 -15.63
N GLY A 41 -8.23 1.55 -15.41
CA GLY A 41 -8.86 2.55 -14.55
C GLY A 41 -7.87 3.55 -13.95
N PRO A 42 -8.37 4.49 -13.13
CA PRO A 42 -7.52 5.42 -12.39
C PRO A 42 -6.71 4.69 -11.31
N VAL A 43 -5.42 5.01 -11.21
CA VAL A 43 -4.50 4.43 -10.21
C VAL A 43 -4.62 5.12 -8.84
N LYS A 44 -5.11 6.36 -8.82
CA LYS A 44 -5.31 7.15 -7.62
C LYS A 44 -6.80 7.34 -7.35
N THR A 45 -7.13 7.61 -6.09
CA THR A 45 -8.45 8.12 -5.72
C THR A 45 -8.78 9.39 -6.50
N LEU A 46 -10.05 9.60 -6.80
CA LEU A 46 -10.53 10.81 -7.49
C LEU A 46 -10.74 11.98 -6.52
N ASP A 47 -10.65 11.74 -5.21
CA ASP A 47 -10.80 12.80 -4.20
C ASP A 47 -9.53 13.67 -4.13
N GLY A 48 -9.66 14.90 -4.65
CA GLY A 48 -8.62 15.92 -4.63
C GLY A 48 -8.22 16.40 -3.23
N LYS A 49 -8.95 16.02 -2.18
CA LYS A 49 -8.60 16.36 -0.79
C LYS A 49 -7.59 15.40 -0.16
N ILE A 50 -7.46 14.19 -0.69
CA ILE A 50 -6.58 13.13 -0.17
C ILE A 50 -5.42 12.90 -1.12
N SER A 51 -5.72 12.80 -2.42
CA SER A 51 -4.72 12.60 -3.46
C SER A 51 -4.52 13.87 -4.28
N PRO A 52 -3.28 14.20 -4.68
CA PRO A 52 -3.02 15.38 -5.48
C PRO A 52 -3.64 15.23 -6.89
N PRO A 53 -4.32 16.28 -7.40
CA PRO A 53 -4.92 16.27 -8.72
C PRO A 53 -3.86 16.18 -9.84
N PRO A 54 -4.25 15.73 -11.05
CA PRO A 54 -3.33 15.65 -12.18
C PRO A 54 -2.84 17.03 -12.61
N LYS A 55 -1.58 17.11 -13.06
CA LYS A 55 -0.93 18.38 -13.46
C LYS A 55 -1.64 19.16 -14.57
N LYS A 56 -2.43 18.48 -15.41
CA LYS A 56 -3.23 19.13 -16.45
C LYS A 56 -4.36 19.98 -15.82
N GLU A 57 -5.13 19.38 -14.91
CA GLU A 57 -6.25 20.04 -14.24
C GLU A 57 -5.80 21.17 -13.31
N ILE A 58 -4.61 21.08 -12.69
CA ILE A 58 -4.06 22.16 -11.85
C ILE A 58 -3.90 23.48 -12.62
N LYS A 59 -3.64 23.42 -13.93
CA LYS A 59 -3.42 24.61 -14.76
C LYS A 59 -4.71 25.25 -15.25
N GLU A 60 -5.80 24.51 -15.23
CA GLU A 60 -7.08 24.92 -15.82
C GLU A 60 -8.12 25.23 -14.74
N SER A 61 -8.16 24.44 -13.66
CA SER A 61 -9.13 24.57 -12.58
C SER A 61 -8.52 25.21 -11.34
N MET A 62 -9.18 26.27 -10.86
CA MET A 62 -8.83 26.93 -9.61
C MET A 62 -8.98 25.99 -8.40
N GLU A 63 -9.98 25.11 -8.40
CA GLU A 63 -10.23 24.17 -7.30
C GLU A 63 -9.08 23.16 -7.18
N ALA A 64 -8.61 22.63 -8.30
CA ALA A 64 -7.47 21.72 -8.34
C ALA A 64 -6.18 22.39 -7.81
N LEU A 65 -6.00 23.68 -8.10
CA LEU A 65 -4.87 24.46 -7.59
C LEU A 65 -4.95 24.67 -6.07
N ILE A 66 -6.13 25.00 -5.54
CA ILE A 66 -6.34 25.16 -4.08
C ILE A 66 -6.07 23.83 -3.36
N HIS A 67 -6.60 22.72 -3.88
CA HIS A 67 -6.39 21.39 -3.32
C HIS A 67 -4.90 21.01 -3.31
N HIS A 68 -4.21 21.23 -4.43
CA HIS A 68 -2.77 21.03 -4.50
C HIS A 68 -2.03 21.89 -3.45
N PHE A 69 -2.34 23.18 -3.36
CA PHE A 69 -1.66 24.08 -2.41
C PHE A 69 -1.87 23.65 -0.94
N LYS A 70 -3.10 23.33 -0.54
CA LYS A 70 -3.43 22.90 0.84
C LYS A 70 -2.78 21.55 1.19
N LEU A 71 -2.80 20.58 0.28
CA LEU A 71 -2.19 19.26 0.48
C LEU A 71 -0.68 19.34 0.70
N PHE A 72 0.03 20.17 -0.07
CA PHE A 72 1.49 20.26 0.02
C PHE A 72 1.99 21.19 1.14
N THR A 73 1.16 22.09 1.66
CA THR A 73 1.55 23.02 2.74
C THR A 73 1.10 22.54 4.13
N GLU A 74 -0.19 22.20 4.28
CA GLU A 74 -0.78 21.79 5.55
C GLU A 74 -0.86 20.26 5.70
N GLY A 75 -1.03 19.55 4.58
CA GLY A 75 -1.39 18.13 4.57
C GLY A 75 -2.90 17.92 4.65
N TYR A 76 -3.32 16.66 4.60
CA TYR A 76 -4.72 16.27 4.87
C TYR A 76 -4.88 15.91 6.34
N ARG A 77 -6.06 16.19 6.91
CA ARG A 77 -6.36 15.87 8.31
C ARG A 77 -6.98 14.48 8.40
N VAL A 78 -6.48 13.67 9.32
CA VAL A 78 -7.03 12.34 9.63
C VAL A 78 -7.98 12.48 10.82
N LYS A 79 -8.97 11.59 10.94
CA LYS A 79 -9.84 11.59 12.12
C LYS A 79 -9.05 11.09 13.33
N LYS A 80 -9.39 11.62 14.51
CA LYS A 80 -8.81 11.17 15.77
C LYS A 80 -9.20 9.70 16.03
N ASP A 81 -8.23 8.81 15.99
CA ASP A 81 -8.41 7.37 16.18
C ASP A 81 -7.06 6.68 16.42
N GLU A 82 -7.09 5.42 16.85
CA GLU A 82 -5.92 4.56 16.97
C GLU A 82 -6.11 3.28 16.17
N ILE A 83 -5.11 2.94 15.35
CA ILE A 83 -5.17 1.75 14.50
C ILE A 83 -3.87 0.96 14.55
N TYR A 84 -3.99 -0.37 14.56
CA TYR A 84 -2.90 -1.29 14.28
C TYR A 84 -3.18 -1.97 12.95
N VAL A 85 -2.25 -1.85 12.01
CA VAL A 85 -2.34 -2.56 10.73
C VAL A 85 -1.05 -3.33 10.53
N ALA A 86 -1.19 -4.62 10.25
CA ALA A 86 -0.10 -5.51 9.94
C ALA A 86 -0.16 -5.97 8.48
N VAL A 87 1.01 -6.04 7.85
CA VAL A 87 1.22 -6.61 6.52
C VAL A 87 2.31 -7.68 6.60
N GLU A 88 2.19 -8.72 5.80
CA GLU A 88 3.22 -9.73 5.67
C GLU A 88 4.38 -9.19 4.81
N ALA A 89 5.44 -8.74 5.48
CA ALA A 89 6.69 -8.39 4.82
C ALA A 89 7.53 -9.67 4.58
N PRO A 90 8.55 -9.63 3.72
CA PRO A 90 9.43 -10.79 3.48
C PRO A 90 10.20 -11.31 4.71
N LYS A 91 10.14 -10.58 5.83
CA LYS A 91 10.75 -10.96 7.11
C LYS A 91 9.74 -11.49 8.13
N GLY A 92 8.45 -11.53 7.79
CA GLY A 92 7.34 -11.84 8.68
C GLY A 92 6.40 -10.65 8.85
N GLU A 93 5.68 -10.63 9.97
CA GLU A 93 4.70 -9.60 10.27
C GLU A 93 5.36 -8.22 10.45
N PHE A 94 4.97 -7.27 9.61
CA PHE A 94 5.33 -5.87 9.74
C PHE A 94 4.09 -5.06 10.12
N GLY A 95 4.02 -4.71 11.40
CA GLY A 95 2.94 -3.91 11.96
C GLY A 95 3.29 -2.44 12.12
N VAL A 96 2.35 -1.56 11.81
CA VAL A 96 2.41 -0.14 12.15
C VAL A 96 1.26 0.17 13.09
N TYR A 97 1.60 0.69 14.27
CA TYR A 97 0.65 1.26 15.21
C TYR A 97 0.65 2.78 15.03
N LEU A 98 -0.51 3.34 14.71
CA LEU A 98 -0.66 4.76 14.43
C LEU A 98 -1.80 5.33 15.25
N ILE A 99 -1.51 6.39 16.00
CA ILE A 99 -2.48 7.17 16.76
C ILE A 99 -2.57 8.53 16.07
N SER A 100 -3.78 8.96 15.72
CA SER A 100 -4.02 10.32 15.23
C SER A 100 -4.75 11.12 16.29
N ASP A 101 -4.29 12.34 16.53
CA ASP A 101 -4.95 13.33 17.40
C ASP A 101 -6.02 14.17 16.67
N GLY A 102 -6.19 13.95 15.36
CA GLY A 102 -7.06 14.76 14.49
C GLY A 102 -6.32 15.86 13.70
N SER A 103 -5.01 16.00 13.90
CA SER A 103 -4.18 16.94 13.15
C SER A 103 -3.73 16.37 11.80
N SER A 104 -2.92 17.12 11.05
CA SER A 104 -2.29 16.66 9.80
C SER A 104 -0.97 15.93 10.01
N LYS A 105 -0.56 15.72 11.26
CA LYS A 105 0.67 15.02 11.62
C LYS A 105 0.35 13.77 12.44
N PRO A 106 1.10 12.67 12.24
CA PRO A 106 0.98 11.48 13.08
C PRO A 106 1.57 11.72 14.46
#